data_AF-A0ABD3ETK7-F1
#
_entry.id   AF-A0ABD3ETK7-F1
#
_cell.length_a   1.000
_cell.length_b   1.000
_cell.length_c   1.000
_cell.angle_alpha   90.00
_cell.angle_beta   90.00
_cell.angle_gamma   90.00
#
_symmetry.space_group_name_H-M   'P 1'
#
loop_
_entity.id
_entity.type
_entity.pdbx_description
1 polymer ?
#
loop_
_entity_poly.entity_id
_entity_poly.type
_entity_poly.pdbx_seq_one_letter_code
_entity_poly.pdbx_strand_id
1 'polypeptide(L)'
;MTVDILELMSEGSVRIQAWFTEVFEVKTASINTSAGEIVIYAAQNAIVGEFTFNVEGSGSSCFTAESIEMNHLQIEKEGTGDTRSGQVDLSECTTNCERLRYY
;
A
#
# COMPACT_ATOMS: atom_id res chain seq x y z
N MET A 1 -11.07 -2.28 12.66
CA MET A 1 -11.97 -2.43 11.49
C MET A 1 -11.65 -3.72 10.76
N THR A 2 -12.66 -4.54 10.49
CA THR A 2 -12.50 -5.79 9.71
C THR A 2 -13.27 -5.65 8.40
N VAL A 3 -12.61 -5.93 7.28
CA VAL A 3 -13.22 -5.94 5.95
C VAL A 3 -12.84 -7.22 5.22
N ASP A 4 -13.77 -7.80 4.45
CA ASP A 4 -13.43 -8.99 3.66
C ASP A 4 -12.56 -8.63 2.45
N ILE A 5 -12.91 -7.54 1.75
CA ILE A 5 -12.20 -7.08 0.55
C ILE A 5 -11.96 -5.58 0.67
N LEU A 6 -10.70 -5.17 0.50
CA LEU A 6 -10.33 -3.78 0.25
C LEU A 6 -9.74 -3.66 -1.16
N GLU A 7 -10.36 -2.85 -2.00
CA GLU A 7 -9.84 -2.58 -3.34
C GLU A 7 -9.67 -1.07 -3.50
N LEU A 8 -8.44 -0.65 -3.82
CA LEU A 8 -8.12 0.74 -4.16
C LEU A 8 -7.56 0.79 -5.57
N MET A 9 -8.12 1.68 -6.40
CA MET A 9 -7.72 1.85 -7.79
C MET A 9 -7.51 3.31 -8.12
N SER A 10 -6.38 3.64 -8.74
CA SER A 10 -6.07 4.98 -9.23
C SER A 10 -5.66 4.93 -10.70
N GLU A 11 -6.55 5.41 -11.57
CA GLU A 11 -6.32 5.50 -13.01
C GLU A 11 -5.89 6.90 -13.49
N GLY A 12 -6.08 7.92 -12.65
CA GLY A 12 -5.75 9.32 -12.94
C GLY A 12 -4.62 9.83 -12.04
N SER A 13 -4.16 11.06 -12.27
CA SER A 13 -3.18 11.74 -11.40
C SER A 13 -3.81 12.20 -10.07
N VAL A 14 -4.45 11.27 -9.36
CA VAL A 14 -5.12 11.50 -8.08
C VAL A 14 -4.34 10.84 -6.95
N ARG A 15 -4.48 11.38 -5.75
CA ARG A 15 -3.92 10.80 -4.54
C ARG A 15 -5.04 10.22 -3.69
N ILE A 16 -4.99 8.91 -3.44
CA ILE A 16 -5.88 8.21 -2.51
C ILE A 16 -5.11 7.99 -1.21
N GLN A 17 -5.70 8.42 -0.08
CA GLN A 17 -5.13 8.19 1.23
C GLN A 17 -6.15 7.53 2.14
N ALA A 18 -5.79 6.38 2.71
CA ALA A 18 -6.60 5.66 3.68
C ALA A 18 -5.85 5.55 5.01
N TRP A 19 -6.54 5.90 6.10
CA TRP A 19 -5.97 5.96 7.44
C TRP A 19 -6.84 5.14 8.39
N PHE A 20 -6.23 4.17 9.05
CA PHE A 20 -6.90 3.29 9.99
C PHE A 20 -6.23 3.45 11.36
N THR A 21 -6.97 3.97 12.34
CA THR A 21 -6.45 4.21 13.70
C THR A 21 -6.60 3.00 14.62
N GLU A 22 -7.46 2.06 14.24
CA GLU A 22 -7.68 0.79 14.93
C GLU A 22 -6.95 -0.34 14.19
N VAL A 23 -6.96 -1.55 14.77
CA VAL A 23 -6.49 -2.78 14.09
C VAL A 23 -7.14 -2.88 12.71
N PHE A 24 -6.30 -3.04 11.69
CA PHE A 24 -6.70 -3.16 10.30
C PHE A 24 -6.64 -4.62 9.89
N GLU A 25 -7.80 -5.27 9.79
CA GLU A 25 -7.88 -6.69 9.41
C GLU A 25 -8.61 -6.83 8.08
N VAL A 26 -7.94 -7.45 7.10
CA VAL A 26 -8.52 -7.67 5.78
C VAL A 26 -8.18 -9.06 5.24
N LYS A 27 -9.16 -9.76 4.67
CA LYS A 27 -8.89 -11.06 4.04
C LYS A 27 -8.17 -10.89 2.72
N THR A 28 -8.65 -10.00 1.85
CA THR A 28 -8.03 -9.71 0.56
C THR A 28 -7.91 -8.20 0.38
N ALA A 29 -6.70 -7.70 0.18
CA ALA A 29 -6.46 -6.30 -0.18
C ALA A 29 -5.75 -6.22 -1.54
N SER A 30 -6.29 -5.38 -2.43
CA SER A 30 -5.78 -5.17 -3.78
C SER A 30 -5.61 -3.69 -4.05
N ILE A 31 -4.42 -3.30 -4.52
CA ILE A 31 -4.08 -1.92 -4.83
C ILE A 31 -3.57 -1.86 -6.26
N ASN A 32 -4.32 -1.17 -7.12
CA ASN A 32 -4.02 -1.00 -8.54
C ASN A 32 -3.73 0.48 -8.83
N THR A 33 -2.56 0.81 -9.38
CA THR A 33 -2.25 2.18 -9.79
C THR A 33 -1.60 2.23 -11.17
N SER A 34 -2.20 3.01 -12.07
CA SER A 34 -1.63 3.32 -13.39
C SER A 34 -1.11 4.75 -13.46
N ALA A 35 -1.77 5.68 -12.76
CA ALA A 35 -1.28 7.03 -12.49
C ALA A 35 -1.68 7.44 -11.07
N GLY A 36 -0.94 8.41 -10.49
CA GLY A 36 -1.26 8.96 -9.16
C GLY A 36 -0.54 8.27 -8.00
N GLU A 37 -1.10 8.36 -6.81
CA GLU A 37 -0.48 7.83 -5.59
C GLU A 37 -1.52 7.21 -4.67
N ILE A 38 -1.28 5.99 -4.18
CA ILE A 38 -2.12 5.34 -3.18
C ILE A 38 -1.32 5.13 -1.90
N VAL A 39 -1.74 5.76 -0.80
CA VAL A 39 -1.13 5.58 0.52
C VAL A 39 -2.14 4.97 1.47
N ILE A 40 -1.76 3.86 2.09
CA ILE A 40 -2.50 3.23 3.17
C ILE A 40 -1.63 3.24 4.42
N TYR A 41 -2.18 3.79 5.50
CA TYR A 41 -1.56 3.82 6.81
C TYR A 41 -2.47 3.14 7.84
N ALA A 42 -1.97 2.09 8.49
CA ALA A 42 -2.58 1.50 9.67
C ALA A 42 -1.74 1.86 10.91
N ALA A 43 -2.32 2.62 11.84
CA ALA A 43 -1.58 3.15 12.99
C ALA A 43 -1.10 2.08 13.97
N GLN A 44 -1.74 0.90 13.95
CA GLN A 44 -1.45 -0.24 14.83
C GLN A 44 -1.09 -1.46 13.98
N ASN A 45 -1.53 -2.66 14.39
CA ASN A 45 -1.35 -3.90 13.66
C ASN A 45 -2.25 -3.96 12.42
N ALA A 46 -1.66 -4.36 11.30
CA ALA A 46 -2.35 -4.78 10.10
C ALA A 46 -2.24 -6.30 9.93
N ILE A 47 -3.38 -6.97 9.79
CA ILE A 47 -3.49 -8.40 9.49
C ILE A 47 -4.12 -8.51 8.11
N VAL A 48 -3.37 -9.01 7.14
CA VAL A 48 -3.78 -9.11 5.74
C VAL A 48 -3.64 -10.56 5.28
N GLY A 49 -4.74 -11.19 4.89
CA GLY A 49 -4.69 -12.56 4.38
C GLY A 49 -3.91 -12.63 3.07
N GLU A 50 -4.48 -12.06 2.02
CA GLU A 50 -3.89 -11.94 0.69
C GLU A 50 -3.72 -10.46 0.36
N PHE A 51 -2.51 -10.09 -0.06
CA PHE A 51 -2.21 -8.74 -0.48
C PHE A 51 -1.63 -8.69 -1.89
N THR A 52 -2.30 -7.96 -2.77
CA THR A 52 -1.88 -7.75 -4.16
C THR A 52 -1.61 -6.27 -4.41
N PHE A 53 -0.40 -5.98 -4.88
CA PHE A 53 -0.04 -4.69 -5.45
C PHE A 53 0.16 -4.84 -6.94
N ASN A 54 -0.50 -4.00 -7.73
CA ASN A 54 -0.26 -3.88 -9.16
C ASN A 54 0.01 -2.42 -9.53
N VAL A 55 1.15 -2.19 -10.17
CA VAL A 55 1.55 -0.88 -10.70
C VAL A 55 1.80 -1.00 -12.19
N GLU A 56 0.87 -0.49 -13.00
CA GLU A 56 0.92 -0.63 -14.47
C GLU A 56 1.44 0.63 -15.19
N GLY A 57 1.63 1.75 -14.48
CA GLY A 57 2.08 3.00 -15.10
C GLY A 57 3.04 3.82 -14.24
N SER A 58 2.88 5.15 -14.21
CA SER A 58 3.75 6.03 -13.40
C SER A 58 3.27 6.21 -11.97
N GLY A 59 2.14 5.59 -11.62
CA GLY A 59 1.56 5.67 -10.28
C GLY A 59 2.43 4.99 -9.22
N SER A 60 2.40 5.50 -8.00
CA SER A 60 3.13 4.93 -6.87
C SER A 60 2.16 4.48 -5.78
N SER A 61 2.57 3.50 -4.98
CA SER A 61 1.74 2.99 -3.90
C SER A 61 2.54 2.63 -2.65
N CYS A 62 1.98 2.93 -1.49
CA CYS A 62 2.59 2.66 -0.20
C CYS A 62 1.58 2.07 0.77
N PHE A 63 1.91 0.95 1.38
CA PHE A 63 1.18 0.37 2.50
C PHE A 63 2.10 0.28 3.69
N THR A 64 1.70 0.87 4.81
CA THR A 64 2.49 0.79 6.04
C THR A 64 1.65 0.66 7.30
N ALA A 65 2.23 -0.01 8.29
CA ALA A 65 1.65 -0.19 9.60
C ALA A 65 2.73 -0.31 10.68
N GLU A 66 2.33 -0.21 11.96
CA GLU A 66 3.25 -0.45 13.09
C GLU A 66 3.74 -1.90 13.11
N SER A 67 2.85 -2.85 12.80
CA SER A 67 3.18 -4.25 12.56
C SER A 67 2.33 -4.78 11.41
N ILE A 68 2.90 -5.64 10.58
CA ILE A 68 2.21 -6.24 9.44
C ILE A 68 2.34 -7.75 9.52
N GLU A 69 1.20 -8.42 9.61
CA GLU A 69 1.08 -9.87 9.44
C GLU A 69 0.42 -10.14 8.09
N MET A 70 1.15 -10.79 7.19
CA MET A 70 0.68 -11.15 5.85
C MET A 70 0.86 -12.65 5.60
N ASN A 71 -0.19 -13.35 5.19
CA ASN A 71 -0.06 -14.76 4.80
C ASN A 71 0.46 -14.89 3.37
N HIS A 72 0.00 -14.02 2.47
CA HIS A 72 0.42 -13.99 1.08
C HIS A 72 0.62 -12.55 0.58
N LEU A 73 1.75 -12.32 -0.09
CA LEU A 73 2.10 -11.05 -0.71
C LEU A 73 2.47 -11.27 -2.17
N GLN A 74 1.75 -10.59 -3.06
CA GLN A 74 2.02 -10.52 -4.49
C GLN A 74 2.24 -9.07 -4.88
N ILE A 75 3.37 -8.80 -5.55
CA ILE A 75 3.71 -7.47 -6.07
C ILE A 75 4.02 -7.63 -7.55
N GLU A 76 3.21 -6.98 -8.38
CA GLU A 76 3.38 -6.87 -9.83
C GLU A 76 3.65 -5.40 -10.16
N LYS A 77 4.79 -5.14 -10.78
CA LYS A 77 5.18 -3.79 -11.23
C LYS A 77 5.56 -3.88 -12.70
N GLU A 78 4.65 -3.43 -13.54
CA GLU A 78 4.86 -3.28 -14.98
C GLU A 78 5.20 -1.81 -15.34
N GLY A 79 4.90 -0.89 -14.43
CA GLY A 79 5.10 0.54 -14.54
C GLY A 79 6.43 1.07 -13.99
N THR A 80 6.59 2.40 -14.08
CA THR A 80 7.79 3.11 -13.60
C THR A 80 7.66 3.64 -12.17
N GLY A 81 6.43 3.81 -11.66
CA GLY A 81 6.22 4.31 -10.30
C GLY A 81 6.52 3.27 -9.23
N ASP A 82 6.63 3.70 -7.98
CA ASP A 82 7.22 2.89 -6.92
C ASP A 82 6.18 2.20 -6.04
N THR A 83 6.53 1.02 -5.55
CA THR A 83 5.70 0.24 -4.63
C THR A 83 6.44 0.03 -3.33
N ARG A 84 5.78 0.31 -2.21
CA ARG A 84 6.32 0.10 -0.86
C ARG A 84 5.29 -0.63 0.00
N SER A 85 5.75 -1.64 0.71
CA SER A 85 4.95 -2.40 1.69
C SER A 85 5.86 -2.78 2.85
N GLY A 86 5.47 -2.42 4.08
CA GLY A 86 6.26 -2.76 5.25
C GLY A 86 6.05 -1.81 6.42
N GLN A 87 6.71 -2.11 7.53
CA GLN A 87 6.83 -1.18 8.65
C GLN A 87 7.81 -0.07 8.26
N VAL A 88 7.26 1.04 7.76
CA VAL A 88 8.02 2.23 7.35
C VAL A 88 7.40 3.45 8.01
N ASP A 89 8.20 4.50 8.21
CA ASP A 89 7.62 5.76 8.68
C ASP A 89 6.66 6.27 7.60
N LEU A 90 5.49 6.76 8.02
CA LEU A 90 4.54 7.45 7.18
C LEU A 90 5.18 8.61 6.38
N SER A 91 6.23 9.23 6.93
CA SER A 91 7.03 10.23 6.20
C SER A 91 7.71 9.66 4.94
N GLU A 92 8.03 8.36 4.93
CA GLU A 92 8.59 7.62 3.78
C GLU A 92 7.51 7.17 2.78
N CYS A 93 6.25 7.07 3.22
CA CYS A 93 5.12 6.88 2.30
C CYS A 93 4.65 8.19 1.66
N THR A 94 4.95 9.35 2.27
CA THR A 94 4.38 10.64 1.86
C THR A 94 5.38 11.56 1.14
N THR A 95 6.68 11.32 1.31
CA THR A 95 7.76 12.01 0.61
C THR A 95 8.27 11.06 -0.47
N ASN A 96 8.05 11.40 -1.76
CA ASN A 96 8.47 10.67 -2.97
C ASN A 96 9.13 9.31 -2.69
N CYS A 97 8.51 8.22 -3.14
CA CYS A 97 9.05 6.86 -3.10
C CYS A 97 10.44 6.65 -3.76
N GLU A 98 11.14 7.73 -4.14
CA GLU A 98 12.43 7.78 -4.82
C GLU A 98 13.68 7.53 -3.95
N ARG A 99 13.58 7.22 -2.64
CA ARG A 99 14.83 7.09 -1.86
C ARG A 99 14.91 5.98 -0.80
N LEU A 100 16.02 5.23 -0.94
CA LEU A 100 16.84 4.47 0.03
C LEU A 100 16.57 2.95 0.04
N ARG A 101 17.47 2.13 -0.52
CA ARG A 101 18.78 1.62 -0.02
C ARG A 101 18.63 0.71 1.19
N TYR A 102 18.57 -0.58 0.90
CA TYR A 102 18.78 -1.68 1.85
C TYR A 102 20.23 -1.66 2.37
N TYR A 103 20.41 -1.74 3.69
CA TYR A 103 21.65 -2.14 4.35
C TYR A 103 21.56 -3.61 4.75
#